data_AF-A0A7V8SWZ6-F1
#
_entry.id   AF-A0A7V8SWZ6-F1
#
_cell.length_a   1.000
_cell.length_b   1.000
_cell.length_c   1.000
_cell.angle_alpha   90.00
_cell.angle_beta   90.00
_cell.angle_gamma   90.00
#
_symmetry.space_group_name_H-M   'P 1'
#
loop_
_entity.id
_entity.type
_entity.pdbx_description
1 polymer ?
#
loop_
_entity_poly.entity_id
_entity_poly.type
_entity_poly.pdbx_seq_one_letter_code
_entity_poly.pdbx_strand_id
1 'polypeptide(L)'
;MSSPDFSPAPYPFYAEEGPATEFVPSLSGPHERYWLHALLFLLTMFTTSMVGVALQTDFDRNLPFDVAHSFDMYAVVWRHPSTILAGLPFSLTLAAILLAHEFGHYLACVYYRVNATLPYFLPAPSLIGTFGAFIRIRSAIYSKRVLFDIGVAGPLAGFVFLLPALGVGLAFSKIIPGIAEQGSFHFGVPRLEWLLERLIFQGANSADIYLHPVARAAWIGMFATALNLLPIGQLDGGHILYSLVGDKHRRISMIAIAALIPLALFWWVWLVWAAVLFWMGRRHPAILDSSEVGAGRRKLGWIALAIFVLCFMPAPISNGGL
;
A
#
# COMPACT_ATOMS: atom_id res chain seq x y z
N MET A 1 -34.71 -17.55 -35.86
CA MET A 1 -33.36 -17.31 -35.30
C MET A 1 -33.49 -16.26 -34.21
N SER A 2 -33.14 -16.66 -32.99
CA SER A 2 -33.24 -15.90 -31.75
C SER A 2 -32.30 -14.69 -31.74
N SER A 3 -32.81 -13.55 -31.23
CA SER A 3 -31.99 -12.43 -30.75
C SER A 3 -32.15 -12.34 -29.22
N PRO A 4 -31.07 -12.12 -28.45
CA PRO A 4 -31.12 -12.17 -26.99
C PRO A 4 -31.68 -10.88 -26.38
N ASP A 5 -32.49 -11.03 -25.35
CA ASP A 5 -32.95 -10.00 -24.42
C ASP A 5 -31.78 -9.16 -23.87
N PHE A 6 -31.75 -7.87 -24.20
CA PHE A 6 -31.07 -6.87 -23.40
C PHE A 6 -32.09 -6.29 -22.42
N SER A 7 -31.92 -6.60 -21.14
CA SER A 7 -32.61 -5.91 -20.05
C SER A 7 -32.23 -4.42 -20.08
N PRO A 8 -33.18 -3.48 -20.26
CA PRO A 8 -32.87 -2.07 -20.19
C PRO A 8 -32.61 -1.68 -18.73
N ALA A 9 -31.46 -1.07 -18.47
CA ALA A 9 -31.16 -0.43 -17.20
C ALA A 9 -32.25 0.60 -16.85
N PRO A 10 -32.70 0.71 -15.59
CA PRO A 10 -33.74 1.65 -15.21
C PRO A 10 -33.12 3.04 -15.02
N TYR A 11 -32.94 3.77 -16.12
CA TYR A 11 -32.81 5.22 -16.07
C TYR A 11 -34.01 5.82 -16.82
N PRO A 12 -34.96 6.47 -16.13
CA PRO A 12 -35.99 7.21 -16.82
C PRO A 12 -35.38 8.51 -17.36
N PHE A 13 -35.24 8.57 -18.68
CA PHE A 13 -34.93 9.77 -19.45
C PHE A 13 -36.21 10.63 -19.64
N TYR A 14 -36.96 10.93 -18.57
CA TYR A 14 -38.08 11.85 -18.64
C TYR A 14 -38.25 12.58 -17.31
N ALA A 15 -37.92 13.87 -17.31
CA ALA A 15 -38.41 14.84 -16.33
C ALA A 15 -39.19 15.90 -17.13
N GLU A 16 -40.33 15.49 -17.68
CA GLU A 16 -41.41 16.40 -18.04
C GLU A 16 -42.56 16.08 -17.09
N GLU A 17 -42.85 17.03 -16.20
CA GLU A 17 -44.11 17.16 -15.46
C GLU A 17 -44.45 16.06 -14.43
N GLY A 18 -43.78 16.10 -13.28
CA GLY A 18 -44.23 15.43 -12.05
C GLY A 18 -43.87 16.26 -10.81
N PRO A 19 -44.69 16.26 -9.74
CA PRO A 19 -44.36 17.01 -8.54
C PRO A 19 -43.02 16.50 -8.00
N ALA A 20 -42.13 17.42 -7.65
CA ALA A 20 -40.78 17.14 -7.18
C ALA A 20 -40.82 16.27 -5.92
N THR A 21 -40.90 14.95 -6.08
CA THR A 21 -40.62 14.00 -5.02
C THR A 21 -39.12 14.06 -4.81
N GLU A 22 -38.70 14.66 -3.71
CA GLU A 22 -37.33 14.62 -3.21
C GLU A 22 -36.79 13.20 -3.37
N PHE A 23 -35.74 13.04 -4.15
CA PHE A 23 -35.00 11.79 -4.21
C PHE A 23 -34.27 11.65 -2.87
N VAL A 24 -34.94 11.06 -1.87
CA VAL A 24 -34.32 10.69 -0.60
C VAL A 24 -33.37 9.53 -0.91
N PRO A 25 -32.05 9.71 -0.84
CA PRO A 25 -31.13 8.59 -1.03
C PRO A 25 -31.46 7.55 0.05
N SER A 26 -31.68 6.29 -0.34
CA SER A 26 -31.83 5.23 0.64
C SER A 26 -30.53 5.09 1.44
N LEU A 27 -30.54 5.57 2.69
CA LEU A 27 -29.42 5.50 3.63
C LEU A 27 -29.17 4.07 4.15
N SER A 28 -30.01 3.10 3.77
CA SER A 28 -29.82 1.69 4.10
C SER A 28 -28.72 1.08 3.22
N GLY A 29 -27.46 1.37 3.57
CA GLY A 29 -26.32 0.62 3.07
C GLY A 29 -26.45 -0.86 3.43
N PRO A 30 -25.93 -1.79 2.61
CA PRO A 30 -25.97 -3.21 2.93
C PRO A 30 -25.29 -3.45 4.28
N HIS A 31 -25.91 -4.28 5.13
CA HIS A 31 -25.36 -4.69 6.43
C HIS A 31 -23.87 -5.03 6.27
N GLU A 32 -23.02 -4.22 6.87
CA GLU A 32 -21.60 -4.48 6.84
C GLU A 32 -21.32 -5.76 7.62
N ARG A 33 -20.69 -6.73 6.95
CA ARG A 33 -20.33 -8.00 7.56
C ARG A 33 -19.09 -7.79 8.43
N TYR A 34 -19.24 -7.14 9.59
CA TYR A 34 -18.13 -6.85 10.50
C TYR A 34 -17.30 -8.09 10.84
N TRP A 35 -17.95 -9.26 10.94
CA TRP A 35 -17.27 -10.54 11.14
C TRP A 35 -16.25 -10.87 10.03
N LEU A 36 -16.52 -10.48 8.77
CA LEU A 36 -15.62 -10.73 7.64
C LEU A 36 -14.38 -9.84 7.75
N HIS A 37 -14.54 -8.57 8.11
CA HIS A 37 -13.42 -7.65 8.34
C HIS A 37 -12.54 -8.16 9.49
N ALA A 38 -13.16 -8.57 10.60
CA ALA A 38 -12.46 -9.15 11.73
C ALA A 38 -11.74 -10.45 11.35
N LEU A 39 -12.40 -11.36 10.61
CA LEU A 39 -11.79 -12.61 10.16
C LEU A 39 -10.57 -12.35 9.27
N LEU A 40 -10.71 -11.47 8.27
CA LEU A 40 -9.61 -11.13 7.36
C LEU A 40 -8.44 -10.49 8.10
N PHE A 41 -8.72 -9.58 9.04
CA PHE A 41 -7.71 -8.97 9.88
C PHE A 41 -6.99 -10.02 10.75
N LEU A 42 -7.73 -10.92 11.41
CA LEU A 42 -7.15 -11.99 12.23
C LEU A 42 -6.30 -12.95 11.39
N LEU A 43 -6.77 -13.32 10.19
CA LEU A 43 -6.00 -14.14 9.26
C LEU A 43 -4.73 -13.43 8.82
N THR A 44 -4.79 -12.12 8.57
CA THR A 44 -3.60 -11.33 8.21
C THR A 44 -2.63 -11.21 9.37
N MET A 45 -3.13 -10.99 10.59
CA MET A 45 -2.30 -11.00 11.79
C MET A 45 -1.61 -12.36 11.96
N PHE A 46 -2.32 -13.45 11.71
CA PHE A 46 -1.75 -14.80 11.77
C PHE A 46 -0.65 -15.00 10.72
N THR A 47 -0.92 -14.76 9.43
CA THR A 47 0.06 -14.97 8.36
C THR A 47 1.27 -14.05 8.48
N THR A 48 1.07 -12.78 8.83
CA THR A 48 2.19 -11.84 9.07
C THR A 48 2.97 -12.20 10.33
N SER A 49 2.33 -12.71 11.39
CA SER A 49 3.06 -13.19 12.57
C SER A 49 3.92 -14.41 12.24
N MET A 50 3.45 -15.34 11.41
CA MET A 50 4.26 -16.49 10.96
C MET A 50 5.55 -16.03 10.25
N VAL A 51 5.44 -15.07 9.33
CA VAL A 51 6.61 -14.45 8.70
C VAL A 51 7.49 -13.74 9.72
N GLY A 52 6.88 -13.04 10.68
CA GLY A 52 7.58 -12.38 11.77
C GLY A 52 8.40 -13.33 12.64
N VAL A 53 7.91 -14.56 12.89
CA VAL A 53 8.67 -15.58 13.65
C VAL A 53 9.93 -15.98 12.89
N ALA A 54 9.84 -16.20 11.58
CA ALA A 54 11.00 -16.51 10.75
C ALA A 54 12.02 -15.37 10.82
N LEU A 55 11.58 -14.13 10.57
CA LEU A 55 12.44 -12.94 10.62
C LEU A 55 13.09 -12.73 11.99
N GLN A 56 12.34 -12.91 13.08
CA GLN A 56 12.87 -12.76 14.44
C GLN A 56 13.88 -13.85 14.76
N THR A 57 13.62 -15.09 14.35
CA THR A 57 14.53 -16.22 14.57
C THR A 57 15.85 -16.03 13.82
N ASP A 58 15.78 -15.58 12.56
CA ASP A 58 16.96 -15.26 11.75
C ASP A 58 17.72 -14.07 12.34
N PHE A 59 16.98 -13.07 12.85
CA PHE A 59 17.54 -11.90 13.53
C PHE A 59 18.31 -12.27 14.79
N ASP A 60 17.75 -13.13 15.64
CA ASP A 60 18.37 -13.54 16.90
C ASP A 60 19.61 -14.43 16.66
N ARG A 61 19.59 -15.24 15.59
CA ARG A 61 20.68 -16.15 15.21
C ARG A 61 21.71 -15.53 14.28
N ASN A 62 21.54 -14.27 13.87
CA ASN A 62 22.39 -13.58 12.90
C ASN A 62 22.51 -14.34 11.56
N LEU A 63 21.44 -15.00 11.15
CA LEU A 63 21.36 -15.69 9.86
C LEU A 63 20.82 -14.72 8.80
N PRO A 64 21.30 -14.79 7.55
CA PRO A 64 20.71 -14.00 6.48
C PRO A 64 19.30 -14.53 6.13
N PHE A 65 18.50 -13.69 5.49
CA PHE A 65 17.16 -14.07 5.09
C PHE A 65 17.19 -15.19 4.04
N ASP A 66 16.50 -16.29 4.34
CA ASP A 66 16.33 -17.43 3.45
C ASP A 66 14.86 -17.80 3.29
N VAL A 67 14.46 -18.02 2.03
CA VAL A 67 13.07 -18.32 1.67
C VAL A 67 12.66 -19.71 2.15
N ALA A 68 13.53 -20.71 1.96
CA ALA A 68 13.22 -22.08 2.33
C ALA A 68 13.03 -22.19 3.85
N HIS A 69 13.94 -21.59 4.61
CA HIS A 69 13.83 -21.50 6.07
C HIS A 69 12.55 -20.77 6.50
N SER A 70 12.19 -19.66 5.84
CA SER A 70 10.96 -18.94 6.12
C SER A 70 9.70 -19.81 5.96
N PHE A 71 9.68 -20.70 4.96
CA PHE A 71 8.57 -21.65 4.79
C PHE A 71 8.63 -22.80 5.79
N ASP A 72 9.81 -23.30 6.14
CA ASP A 72 9.97 -24.36 7.16
C ASP A 72 9.47 -23.91 8.54
N MET A 73 9.62 -22.61 8.85
CA MET A 73 9.12 -22.03 10.09
C MET A 73 7.60 -22.13 10.25
N TYR A 74 6.83 -22.28 9.16
CA TYR A 74 5.39 -22.54 9.27
C TYR A 74 5.10 -23.88 9.98
N ALA A 75 5.90 -24.91 9.71
CA ALA A 75 5.77 -26.20 10.38
C ALA A 75 6.19 -26.14 11.85
N VAL A 76 7.17 -25.29 12.18
CA VAL A 76 7.62 -25.06 13.57
C VAL A 76 6.53 -24.39 14.39
N VAL A 77 5.89 -23.33 13.86
CA VAL A 77 4.77 -22.65 14.53
C VAL A 77 3.63 -23.61 14.81
N TRP A 78 3.35 -24.54 13.89
CA TRP A 78 2.32 -25.56 14.10
C TRP A 78 2.64 -26.52 15.26
N ARG A 79 3.92 -26.88 15.44
CA ARG A 79 4.38 -27.75 16.54
C ARG A 79 4.51 -27.01 17.87
N HIS A 80 4.87 -25.73 17.83
CA HIS A 80 5.09 -24.88 19.00
C HIS A 80 4.33 -23.55 18.88
N PRO A 81 3.01 -23.54 19.17
CA PRO A 81 2.17 -22.36 18.93
C PRO A 81 2.61 -21.09 19.66
N SER A 82 3.28 -21.22 20.81
CA SER A 82 3.79 -20.09 21.59
C SER A 82 4.83 -19.24 20.82
N THR A 83 5.49 -19.82 19.82
CA THR A 83 6.49 -19.12 18.99
C THR A 83 5.90 -17.96 18.21
N ILE A 84 4.58 -17.98 17.92
CA ILE A 84 3.90 -16.90 17.19
C ILE A 84 4.05 -15.53 17.87
N LEU A 85 4.23 -15.52 19.20
CA LEU A 85 4.44 -14.29 19.97
C LEU A 85 5.72 -13.55 19.55
N ALA A 86 6.75 -14.27 19.13
CA ALA A 86 7.99 -13.67 18.64
C ALA A 86 7.80 -12.90 17.33
N GLY A 87 6.77 -13.24 16.54
CA GLY A 87 6.43 -12.57 15.29
C GLY A 87 5.51 -11.35 15.43
N LEU A 88 4.95 -11.13 16.62
CA LEU A 88 4.03 -10.01 16.87
C LEU A 88 4.66 -8.63 16.63
N PRO A 89 5.92 -8.33 17.00
CA PRO A 89 6.50 -7.02 16.73
C PRO A 89 6.48 -6.65 15.25
N PHE A 90 6.79 -7.60 14.37
CA PHE A 90 6.69 -7.43 12.92
C PHE A 90 5.24 -7.22 12.48
N SER A 91 4.35 -8.16 12.86
CA SER A 91 2.95 -8.16 12.43
C SER A 91 2.19 -6.91 12.89
N LEU A 92 2.32 -6.53 14.16
CA LEU A 92 1.67 -5.34 14.72
C LEU A 92 2.19 -4.06 14.08
N THR A 93 3.49 -3.97 13.80
CA THR A 93 4.07 -2.79 13.13
C THR A 93 3.52 -2.66 11.71
N LEU A 94 3.56 -3.75 10.93
CA LEU A 94 3.05 -3.75 9.55
C LEU A 94 1.55 -3.45 9.51
N ALA A 95 0.77 -4.10 10.38
CA ALA A 95 -0.66 -3.87 10.52
C ALA A 95 -0.96 -2.42 10.90
N ALA A 96 -0.22 -1.83 11.86
CA ALA A 96 -0.42 -0.45 12.26
C ALA A 96 -0.19 0.55 11.10
N ILE A 97 0.85 0.34 10.28
CA ILE A 97 1.14 1.20 9.13
C ILE A 97 0.03 1.09 8.07
N LEU A 98 -0.34 -0.14 7.69
CA LEU A 98 -1.39 -0.38 6.69
C LEU A 98 -2.76 0.08 7.17
N LEU A 99 -3.09 -0.19 8.44
CA LEU A 99 -4.32 0.26 9.08
C LEU A 99 -4.38 1.80 9.09
N ALA A 100 -3.30 2.47 9.51
CA ALA A 100 -3.24 3.93 9.51
C ALA A 100 -3.45 4.52 8.11
N HIS A 101 -2.84 3.92 7.08
CA HIS A 101 -3.04 4.30 5.69
C HIS A 101 -4.52 4.20 5.28
N GLU A 102 -5.14 3.04 5.46
CA GLU A 102 -6.53 2.83 5.06
C GLU A 102 -7.53 3.65 5.90
N PHE A 103 -7.26 3.83 7.19
CA PHE A 103 -8.05 4.72 8.04
C PHE A 103 -7.90 6.19 7.65
N GLY A 104 -6.74 6.60 7.13
CA GLY A 104 -6.55 7.94 6.56
C GLY A 104 -7.56 8.20 5.43
N HIS A 105 -7.70 7.25 4.50
CA HIS A 105 -8.73 7.34 3.46
C HIS A 105 -10.15 7.28 4.03
N TYR A 106 -10.42 6.34 4.95
CA TYR A 106 -11.74 6.17 5.55
C TYR A 106 -12.22 7.44 6.28
N LEU A 107 -11.36 8.04 7.10
CA LEU A 107 -11.68 9.28 7.83
C LEU A 107 -11.93 10.45 6.88
N ALA A 108 -11.16 10.55 5.78
CA ALA A 108 -11.42 11.54 4.74
C ALA A 108 -12.78 11.30 4.07
N CYS A 109 -13.12 10.05 3.74
CA CYS A 109 -14.43 9.68 3.21
C CYS A 109 -15.57 10.05 4.17
N VAL A 110 -15.43 9.75 5.47
CA VAL A 110 -16.40 10.13 6.51
C VAL A 110 -16.58 11.65 6.58
N TYR A 111 -15.48 12.40 6.58
CA TYR A 111 -15.51 13.87 6.62
C TYR A 111 -16.26 14.46 5.41
N TYR A 112 -16.02 13.92 4.21
CA TYR A 112 -16.69 14.36 2.98
C TYR A 112 -18.02 13.66 2.69
N ARG A 113 -18.53 12.84 3.62
CA ARG A 113 -19.77 12.05 3.47
C ARG A 113 -19.78 11.15 2.24
N VAL A 114 -18.61 10.64 1.85
CA VAL A 114 -18.45 9.63 0.80
C VAL A 114 -18.60 8.26 1.44
N ASN A 115 -19.50 7.42 0.90
CA ASN A 115 -19.76 6.10 1.44
C ASN A 115 -18.59 5.16 1.11
N ALA A 116 -17.92 4.65 2.14
CA ALA A 116 -16.79 3.73 2.03
C ALA A 116 -16.90 2.62 3.08
N THR A 117 -16.29 1.48 2.80
CA THR A 117 -16.21 0.35 3.76
C THR A 117 -15.13 0.56 4.80
N LEU A 118 -15.22 -0.19 5.90
CA LEU A 118 -14.05 -0.50 6.70
C LEU A 118 -12.95 -1.19 5.86
N PRO A 119 -11.67 -1.11 6.28
CA PRO A 119 -10.57 -1.74 5.57
C PRO A 119 -10.75 -3.26 5.43
N TYR A 120 -10.47 -3.78 4.24
CA TYR A 120 -10.31 -5.21 3.98
C TYR A 120 -8.82 -5.53 3.97
N PHE A 121 -8.39 -6.40 4.89
CA PHE A 121 -7.04 -6.95 4.86
C PHE A 121 -7.00 -8.18 3.93
N LEU A 122 -5.89 -8.35 3.22
CA LEU A 122 -5.66 -9.48 2.32
C LEU A 122 -4.56 -10.38 2.90
N PRO A 123 -4.92 -11.45 3.63
CA PRO A 123 -3.93 -12.41 4.12
C PRO A 123 -3.29 -13.16 2.96
N ALA A 124 -1.99 -13.39 3.04
CA ALA A 124 -1.26 -14.17 2.05
C ALA A 124 -0.16 -14.95 2.75
N PRO A 125 -0.05 -16.29 2.58
CA PRO A 125 1.11 -17.06 3.02
C PRO A 125 2.29 -16.82 2.07
N SER A 126 2.72 -15.57 1.98
CA SER A 126 3.79 -15.08 1.11
C SER A 126 5.01 -14.66 1.94
N LEU A 127 6.06 -14.18 1.28
CA LEU A 127 7.29 -13.67 1.93
C LEU A 127 7.04 -12.50 2.90
N ILE A 128 5.91 -11.79 2.74
CA ILE A 128 5.56 -10.60 3.52
C ILE A 128 4.43 -10.92 4.52
N GLY A 129 3.63 -11.96 4.24
CA GLY A 129 2.49 -12.37 5.06
C GLY A 129 1.17 -11.66 4.72
N THR A 130 1.16 -10.73 3.77
CA THR A 130 -0.05 -10.02 3.31
C THR A 130 0.12 -9.45 1.89
N PHE A 131 -1.00 -9.25 1.18
CA PHE A 131 -1.06 -8.43 -0.03
C PHE A 131 -1.42 -6.95 0.24
N GLY A 132 -1.55 -6.58 1.51
CA GLY A 132 -1.92 -5.24 1.95
C GLY A 132 -3.36 -5.17 2.46
N ALA A 133 -3.87 -3.95 2.53
CA ALA A 133 -5.25 -3.65 2.88
C ALA A 133 -5.81 -2.64 1.88
N PHE A 134 -7.14 -2.59 1.76
CA PHE A 134 -7.80 -1.57 0.95
C PHE A 134 -9.21 -1.26 1.48
N ILE A 135 -9.65 -0.01 1.34
CA ILE A 135 -11.06 0.35 1.47
C ILE A 135 -11.78 0.26 0.11
N ARG A 136 -13.08 -0.03 0.13
CA ARG A 136 -13.92 0.04 -1.06
C ARG A 136 -14.83 1.26 -0.98
N ILE A 137 -14.62 2.22 -1.88
CA ILE A 137 -15.50 3.38 -2.04
C ILE A 137 -16.76 2.94 -2.79
N ARG A 138 -17.94 3.16 -2.21
CA ARG A 138 -19.25 2.70 -2.73
C ARG A 138 -20.05 3.80 -3.44
N SER A 139 -19.69 5.07 -3.25
CA SER A 139 -20.35 6.22 -3.89
C SER A 139 -19.40 6.92 -4.86
N ALA A 140 -19.95 7.55 -5.90
CA ALA A 140 -19.16 8.36 -6.82
C ALA A 140 -18.60 9.62 -6.12
N ILE A 141 -17.39 10.02 -6.51
CA ILE A 141 -16.74 11.26 -6.06
C ILE A 141 -16.89 12.27 -7.20
N TYR A 142 -17.59 13.37 -6.92
CA TYR A 142 -17.93 14.38 -7.93
C TYR A 142 -17.02 15.61 -7.93
N SER A 143 -16.07 15.73 -6.97
CA SER A 143 -15.17 16.87 -6.90
C SER A 143 -13.70 16.45 -6.89
N LYS A 144 -12.88 17.19 -7.65
CA LYS A 144 -11.42 17.02 -7.67
C LYS A 144 -10.78 17.32 -6.32
N ARG A 145 -11.34 18.26 -5.55
CA ARG A 145 -10.83 18.60 -4.21
C ARG A 145 -11.01 17.43 -3.25
N VAL A 146 -12.20 16.83 -3.26
CA VAL A 146 -12.52 15.66 -2.43
C VAL A 146 -11.68 14.46 -2.84
N LEU A 147 -11.51 14.22 -4.15
CA LEU A 147 -10.66 13.15 -4.65
C LEU A 147 -9.19 13.34 -4.22
N PHE A 148 -8.68 14.58 -4.30
CA PHE A 148 -7.34 14.92 -3.83
C PHE A 148 -7.18 14.65 -2.33
N ASP A 149 -8.11 15.15 -1.51
CA ASP A 149 -8.03 15.05 -0.05
C ASP A 149 -8.11 13.60 0.41
N ILE A 150 -8.99 12.79 -0.20
CA ILE A 150 -9.05 11.34 0.06
C ILE A 150 -7.75 10.68 -0.39
N GLY A 151 -7.25 10.96 -1.60
CA GLY A 151 -6.05 10.34 -2.14
C GLY A 151 -4.78 10.64 -1.33
N VAL A 152 -4.64 11.85 -0.77
CA VAL A 152 -3.47 12.23 0.02
C VAL A 152 -3.53 11.78 1.48
N ALA A 153 -4.73 11.61 2.04
CA ALA A 153 -4.91 11.31 3.46
C ALA A 153 -4.32 9.97 3.87
N GLY A 154 -4.47 8.92 3.06
CA GLY A 154 -3.93 7.60 3.36
C GLY A 154 -2.40 7.57 3.42
N PRO A 155 -1.68 7.94 2.34
CA PRO A 155 -0.22 7.99 2.34
C PRO A 155 0.36 8.84 3.46
N LEU A 156 -0.25 9.99 3.78
CA LEU A 156 0.21 10.83 4.91
C LEU A 156 0.02 10.14 6.25
N ALA A 157 -1.14 9.53 6.49
CA ALA A 157 -1.42 8.83 7.75
C ALA A 157 -0.50 7.62 7.92
N GLY A 158 -0.33 6.80 6.88
CA GLY A 158 0.60 5.67 6.88
C GLY A 158 2.03 6.12 7.15
N PHE A 159 2.49 7.19 6.49
CA PHE A 159 3.84 7.73 6.66
C PHE A 159 4.14 8.23 8.07
N VAL A 160 3.15 8.84 8.75
CA VAL A 160 3.29 9.31 10.14
C VAL A 160 3.55 8.15 11.10
N PHE A 161 2.95 6.98 10.89
CA PHE A 161 3.22 5.78 11.70
C PHE A 161 4.48 5.04 11.25
N LEU A 162 4.81 5.11 9.97
CA LEU A 162 5.99 4.49 9.39
C LEU A 162 7.29 5.09 9.94
N LEU A 163 7.40 6.42 10.01
CA LEU A 163 8.62 7.10 10.47
C LEU A 163 9.12 6.66 11.85
N PRO A 164 8.31 6.69 12.93
CA PRO A 164 8.74 6.23 14.24
C PRO A 164 9.00 4.72 14.25
N ALA A 165 8.22 3.92 13.53
CA ALA A 165 8.46 2.48 13.42
C ALA A 165 9.83 2.17 12.78
N LEU A 166 10.17 2.89 11.70
CA LEU A 166 11.48 2.77 11.05
C LEU A 166 12.60 3.20 12.00
N GLY A 167 12.46 4.34 12.68
CA GLY A 167 13.47 4.83 13.62
C GLY A 167 13.71 3.88 14.80
N VAL A 168 12.65 3.39 15.43
CA VAL A 168 12.74 2.39 16.51
C VAL A 168 13.30 1.08 16.00
N GLY A 169 12.83 0.59 14.84
CA GLY A 169 13.34 -0.62 14.23
C GLY A 169 14.83 -0.54 13.93
N LEU A 170 15.28 0.58 13.35
CA LEU A 170 16.70 0.80 13.06
C LEU A 170 17.55 0.89 14.33
N ALA A 171 17.05 1.49 15.40
CA ALA A 171 17.76 1.54 16.68
C ALA A 171 18.01 0.14 17.29
N PHE A 172 17.16 -0.85 16.97
CA PHE A 172 17.34 -2.24 17.37
C PHE A 172 18.07 -3.11 16.34
N SER A 173 18.39 -2.58 15.16
CA SER A 173 19.14 -3.29 14.12
C SER A 173 20.60 -3.52 14.50
N LYS A 174 21.26 -4.48 13.85
CA LYS A 174 22.65 -4.87 14.10
C LYS A 174 23.53 -4.53 12.90
N ILE A 175 24.82 -4.29 13.12
CA ILE A 175 25.81 -4.24 12.03
C ILE A 175 26.49 -5.61 11.96
N ILE A 176 26.35 -6.30 10.83
CA ILE A 176 26.97 -7.59 10.55
C ILE A 176 27.65 -7.49 9.18
N PRO A 177 28.98 -7.33 9.13
CA PRO A 177 29.71 -7.17 7.88
C PRO A 177 29.47 -8.33 6.90
N GLY A 178 29.13 -8.01 5.66
CA GLY A 178 28.93 -9.01 4.60
C GLY A 178 27.68 -9.88 4.74
N ILE A 179 26.75 -9.55 5.64
CA ILE A 179 25.49 -10.30 5.81
C ILE A 179 24.65 -10.31 4.54
N ALA A 180 24.65 -9.20 3.78
CA ALA A 180 23.92 -9.10 2.52
C ALA A 180 24.44 -10.10 1.48
N GLU A 181 25.76 -10.27 1.36
CA GLU A 181 26.39 -11.16 0.38
C GLU A 181 26.14 -12.64 0.65
N GLN A 182 25.76 -12.99 1.89
CA GLN A 182 25.48 -14.36 2.31
C GLN A 182 24.01 -14.76 2.13
N GLY A 183 23.13 -13.80 1.85
CA GLY A 183 21.69 -14.03 1.76
C GLY A 183 21.19 -14.39 0.37
N SER A 184 20.05 -15.08 0.33
CA SER A 184 19.35 -15.41 -0.93
C SER A 184 18.93 -14.17 -1.72
N PHE A 185 18.64 -13.08 -1.02
CA PHE A 185 18.17 -11.83 -1.58
C PHE A 185 18.85 -10.63 -0.95
N HIS A 186 19.15 -9.64 -1.79
CA HIS A 186 19.50 -8.30 -1.35
C HIS A 186 18.25 -7.43 -1.38
N PHE A 187 17.92 -6.85 -0.23
CA PHE A 187 16.86 -5.86 -0.14
C PHE A 187 17.42 -4.50 -0.55
N GLY A 188 16.71 -3.80 -1.41
CA GLY A 188 17.06 -2.42 -1.73
C GLY A 188 16.97 -1.54 -0.49
N VAL A 189 17.65 -0.40 -0.51
CA VAL A 189 17.61 0.59 0.57
C VAL A 189 16.89 1.84 0.04
N PRO A 190 15.65 2.14 0.48
CA PRO A 190 14.99 3.38 0.10
C PRO A 190 15.74 4.59 0.66
N ARG A 191 15.56 5.76 0.03
CA ARG A 191 16.30 6.98 0.42
C ARG A 191 16.00 7.41 1.85
N LEU A 192 14.77 7.18 2.31
CA LEU A 192 14.40 7.45 3.69
C LEU A 192 15.20 6.61 4.68
N GLU A 193 15.26 5.29 4.46
CA GLU A 193 16.04 4.36 5.28
C GLU A 193 17.50 4.75 5.31
N TRP A 194 18.11 4.93 4.14
CA TRP A 194 19.51 5.34 4.01
C TRP A 194 19.82 6.63 4.80
N LEU A 195 18.89 7.60 4.80
CA LEU A 195 19.07 8.83 5.57
C LEU A 195 19.06 8.55 7.07
N LEU A 196 18.12 7.74 7.56
CA LEU A 196 18.03 7.39 8.97
C LEU A 196 19.20 6.50 9.41
N GLU A 197 19.63 5.56 8.57
CA GLU A 197 20.82 4.74 8.80
C GLU A 197 22.06 5.61 8.98
N ARG A 198 22.27 6.63 8.15
CA ARG A 198 23.39 7.56 8.30
C ARG A 198 23.36 8.37 9.60
N LEU A 199 22.16 8.63 10.12
CA LEU A 199 21.99 9.35 11.39
C LEU A 199 22.26 8.45 12.60
N ILE A 200 21.84 7.17 12.54
CA ILE A 200 21.92 6.22 13.65
C ILE A 200 23.25 5.45 13.63
N PHE A 201 23.62 4.89 12.49
CA PHE A 201 24.82 4.10 12.26
C PHE A 201 25.86 4.91 11.49
N GLN A 202 26.51 5.83 12.20
CA GLN A 202 27.50 6.73 11.61
C GLN A 202 28.67 5.94 11.00
N GLY A 203 28.81 6.01 9.67
CA GLY A 203 29.92 5.39 8.93
C GLY A 203 29.74 3.91 8.57
N ALA A 204 28.62 3.27 8.93
CA ALA A 204 28.31 1.92 8.50
C ALA A 204 27.84 1.91 7.02
N ASN A 205 28.18 0.85 6.30
CA ASN A 205 27.61 0.60 4.98
C ASN A 205 26.20 0.02 5.16
N SER A 206 25.21 0.53 4.43
CA SER A 206 23.84 0.01 4.45
C SER A 206 23.76 -1.50 4.15
N ALA A 207 24.69 -2.03 3.35
CA ALA A 207 24.77 -3.47 3.07
C ALA A 207 25.14 -4.33 4.29
N ASP A 208 25.78 -3.73 5.31
CA ASP A 208 26.19 -4.42 6.54
C ASP A 208 25.15 -4.25 7.65
N ILE A 209 24.10 -3.44 7.44
CA ILE A 209 23.05 -3.22 8.45
C ILE A 209 22.01 -4.33 8.31
N TYR A 210 21.94 -5.17 9.32
CA TYR A 210 20.92 -6.20 9.42
C TYR A 210 19.68 -5.67 10.16
N LEU A 211 18.61 -5.44 9.40
CA LEU A 211 17.38 -4.83 9.90
C LEU A 211 16.64 -5.72 10.91
N HIS A 212 16.29 -5.14 12.06
CA HIS A 212 15.33 -5.72 12.99
C HIS A 212 13.97 -5.95 12.31
N PRO A 213 13.17 -6.97 12.69
CA PRO A 213 11.86 -7.23 12.06
C PRO A 213 10.91 -6.03 12.06
N VAL A 214 10.96 -5.18 13.08
CA VAL A 214 10.20 -3.90 13.11
C VAL A 214 10.64 -2.94 12.00
N ALA A 215 11.94 -2.80 11.74
CA ALA A 215 12.44 -2.01 10.60
C ALA A 215 12.06 -2.66 9.27
N ARG A 216 12.11 -4.00 9.18
CA ARG A 216 11.66 -4.73 7.99
C ARG A 216 10.17 -4.51 7.69
N ALA A 217 9.32 -4.45 8.72
CA ALA A 217 7.91 -4.09 8.58
C ALA A 217 7.74 -2.66 8.06
N ALA A 218 8.53 -1.71 8.56
CA ALA A 218 8.52 -0.34 8.06
C ALA A 218 9.02 -0.25 6.60
N TRP A 219 10.02 -1.06 6.21
CA TRP A 219 10.48 -1.21 4.83
C TRP A 219 9.35 -1.68 3.90
N ILE A 220 8.57 -2.68 4.32
CA ILE A 220 7.39 -3.13 3.57
C ILE A 220 6.36 -2.00 3.47
N GLY A 221 6.16 -1.25 4.56
CA GLY A 221 5.31 -0.05 4.58
C GLY A 221 5.77 1.03 3.59
N MET A 222 7.08 1.25 3.44
CA MET A 222 7.65 2.19 2.46
C MET A 222 7.37 1.69 1.05
N PHE A 223 7.57 0.40 0.80
CA PHE A 223 7.25 -0.22 -0.49
C PHE A 223 5.77 -0.08 -0.85
N ALA A 224 4.85 -0.37 0.08
CA ALA A 224 3.41 -0.19 -0.11
C ALA A 224 3.05 1.28 -0.38
N THR A 225 3.61 2.21 0.39
CA THR A 225 3.41 3.66 0.20
C THR A 225 3.90 4.12 -1.17
N ALA A 226 5.08 3.65 -1.60
CA ALA A 226 5.64 3.98 -2.90
C ALA A 226 4.79 3.45 -4.05
N LEU A 227 4.28 2.22 -3.95
CA LEU A 227 3.34 1.65 -4.92
C LEU A 227 2.05 2.47 -4.99
N ASN A 228 1.44 2.78 -3.84
CA ASN A 228 0.19 3.55 -3.79
C ASN A 228 0.35 4.98 -4.32
N LEU A 229 1.53 5.59 -4.17
CA LEU A 229 1.82 6.92 -4.69
C LEU A 229 2.29 6.95 -6.15
N LEU A 230 2.34 5.80 -6.86
CA LEU A 230 2.60 5.81 -8.29
C LEU A 230 1.51 6.64 -9.02
N PRO A 231 1.89 7.47 -10.01
CA PRO A 231 0.97 8.36 -10.72
C PRO A 231 0.12 7.61 -11.78
N ILE A 232 -0.53 6.51 -11.38
CA ILE A 232 -1.17 5.56 -12.29
C ILE A 232 -2.58 5.19 -11.82
N GLY A 233 -3.57 5.44 -12.68
CA GLY A 233 -4.89 4.81 -12.57
C GLY A 233 -5.64 5.20 -11.29
N GLN A 234 -6.13 4.19 -10.57
CA GLN A 234 -6.92 4.33 -9.33
C GLN A 234 -6.06 4.30 -8.05
N LEU A 235 -4.74 4.30 -8.19
CA LEU A 235 -3.85 4.42 -7.03
C LEU A 235 -3.97 5.82 -6.44
N ASP A 236 -3.55 5.98 -5.19
CA ASP A 236 -3.57 7.26 -4.47
C ASP A 236 -2.81 8.36 -5.23
N GLY A 237 -1.63 8.04 -5.74
CA GLY A 237 -0.84 8.94 -6.59
C GLY A 237 -1.54 9.31 -7.89
N GLY A 238 -2.34 8.39 -8.46
CA GLY A 238 -3.21 8.65 -9.61
C GLY A 238 -4.32 9.65 -9.26
N HIS A 239 -5.01 9.47 -8.14
CA HIS A 239 -6.04 10.39 -7.65
C HIS A 239 -5.50 11.79 -7.35
N ILE A 240 -4.34 11.87 -6.69
CA ILE A 240 -3.62 13.13 -6.43
C ILE A 240 -3.28 13.81 -7.76
N LEU A 241 -2.68 13.07 -8.69
CA LEU A 241 -2.26 13.62 -9.98
C LEU A 241 -3.45 14.08 -10.80
N TYR A 242 -4.49 13.24 -10.97
CA TYR A 242 -5.70 13.57 -11.72
C TYR A 242 -6.36 14.84 -11.19
N SER A 243 -6.41 15.00 -9.87
CA SER A 243 -6.98 16.20 -9.28
C SER A 243 -6.17 17.46 -9.63
N LEU A 244 -4.84 17.36 -9.70
CA LEU A 244 -3.96 18.50 -9.99
C LEU A 244 -3.86 18.86 -11.50
N VAL A 245 -3.84 17.87 -12.40
CA VAL A 245 -3.55 18.10 -13.83
C VAL A 245 -4.69 17.71 -14.77
N GLY A 246 -5.80 17.19 -14.25
CA GLY A 246 -6.98 16.80 -15.02
C GLY A 246 -6.66 15.79 -16.12
N ASP A 247 -7.09 16.07 -17.35
CA ASP A 247 -7.03 15.14 -18.48
C ASP A 247 -5.60 14.72 -18.87
N LYS A 248 -4.59 15.53 -18.53
CA LYS A 248 -3.17 15.18 -18.75
C LYS A 248 -2.76 13.92 -17.97
N HIS A 249 -3.48 13.59 -16.90
CA HIS A 249 -3.28 12.38 -16.10
C HIS A 249 -3.18 11.13 -16.97
N ARG A 250 -4.08 10.94 -17.95
CA ARG A 250 -4.08 9.74 -18.81
C ARG A 250 -2.74 9.55 -19.51
N ARG A 251 -2.15 10.63 -20.04
CA ARG A 251 -0.85 10.58 -20.70
C ARG A 251 0.27 10.27 -19.71
N ILE A 252 0.26 10.92 -18.54
CA ILE A 252 1.28 10.73 -17.51
C ILE A 252 1.23 9.30 -16.95
N SER A 253 0.04 8.75 -16.69
CA SER A 253 -0.10 7.36 -16.24
C SER A 253 0.41 6.36 -17.26
N MET A 254 0.17 6.59 -18.56
CA MET A 254 0.74 5.71 -19.60
C MET A 254 2.27 5.80 -19.67
N ILE A 255 2.83 7.00 -19.53
CA ILE A 255 4.29 7.19 -19.46
C ILE A 255 4.85 6.49 -18.22
N ALA A 256 4.19 6.61 -17.07
CA ALA A 256 4.61 5.96 -15.82
C ALA A 256 4.56 4.43 -15.93
N ILE A 257 3.51 3.86 -16.53
CA ILE A 257 3.44 2.42 -16.82
C ILE A 257 4.57 2.00 -17.77
N ALA A 258 4.81 2.76 -18.84
CA ALA A 258 5.91 2.47 -19.77
C ALA A 258 7.28 2.53 -19.08
N ALA A 259 7.46 3.43 -18.11
CA ALA A 259 8.68 3.54 -17.31
C ALA A 259 8.89 2.35 -16.35
N LEU A 260 7.86 1.57 -16.01
CA LEU A 260 8.02 0.32 -15.25
C LEU A 260 8.69 -0.79 -16.07
N ILE A 261 8.59 -0.76 -17.40
CA ILE A 261 9.19 -1.77 -18.28
C ILE A 261 10.73 -1.78 -18.18
N PRO A 262 11.46 -0.66 -18.36
CA PRO A 262 12.92 -0.68 -18.15
C PRO A 262 13.30 -0.94 -16.69
N LEU A 263 12.44 -0.60 -15.72
CA LEU A 263 12.68 -0.95 -14.31
C LEU A 263 12.70 -2.47 -14.08
N ALA A 264 12.07 -3.26 -14.95
CA ALA A 264 12.13 -4.72 -14.89
C ALA A 264 13.55 -5.30 -15.02
N LEU A 265 14.49 -4.54 -15.60
CA LEU A 265 15.91 -4.92 -15.64
C LEU A 265 16.53 -4.98 -14.24
N PHE A 266 16.00 -4.20 -13.29
CA PHE A 266 16.43 -4.21 -11.90
C PHE A 266 15.64 -5.19 -11.04
N TRP A 267 14.32 -5.30 -11.29
CA TRP A 267 13.44 -6.23 -10.59
C TRP A 267 12.28 -6.67 -11.49
N TRP A 268 12.30 -7.93 -11.94
CA TRP A 268 11.36 -8.44 -12.95
C TRP A 268 9.87 -8.29 -12.55
N VAL A 269 9.57 -8.24 -11.25
CA VAL A 269 8.21 -8.06 -10.71
C VAL A 269 7.59 -6.74 -11.16
N TRP A 270 8.39 -5.76 -11.59
CA TRP A 270 7.87 -4.54 -12.22
C TRP A 270 7.05 -4.82 -13.50
N LEU A 271 7.30 -5.91 -14.23
CA LEU A 271 6.47 -6.31 -15.37
C LEU A 271 5.08 -6.77 -14.93
N VAL A 272 4.99 -7.47 -13.80
CA VAL A 272 3.72 -7.90 -13.21
C VAL A 272 2.92 -6.66 -12.82
N TRP A 273 3.55 -5.70 -12.15
CA TRP A 273 2.92 -4.42 -11.82
C TRP A 273 2.54 -3.62 -13.06
N ALA A 274 3.40 -3.53 -14.08
CA ALA A 274 3.08 -2.86 -15.33
C ALA A 274 1.83 -3.46 -15.99
N ALA A 275 1.71 -4.79 -16.03
CA ALA A 275 0.54 -5.48 -16.59
C ALA A 275 -0.74 -5.21 -15.78
N VAL A 276 -0.68 -5.35 -14.45
CA VAL A 276 -1.82 -5.10 -13.55
C VAL A 276 -2.27 -3.65 -13.64
N LEU A 277 -1.33 -2.70 -13.56
CA LEU A 277 -1.62 -1.27 -13.59
C LEU A 277 -2.05 -0.80 -14.97
N PHE A 278 -1.60 -1.42 -16.05
CA PHE A 278 -2.10 -1.16 -17.40
C PHE A 278 -3.59 -1.54 -17.54
N TRP A 279 -3.99 -2.67 -16.96
CA TRP A 279 -5.39 -3.07 -16.97
C TRP A 279 -6.27 -2.14 -16.12
N MET A 280 -5.79 -1.77 -14.92
CA MET A 280 -6.50 -0.89 -14.00
C MET A 280 -6.56 0.57 -14.49
N GLY A 281 -5.45 1.08 -15.03
CA GLY A 281 -5.29 2.47 -15.46
C GLY A 281 -6.11 2.88 -16.69
N ARG A 282 -6.73 1.91 -17.39
CA ARG A 282 -7.65 2.17 -18.51
C ARG A 282 -9.00 2.70 -18.08
N ARG A 283 -9.39 2.55 -16.81
CA ARG A 283 -10.70 2.91 -16.29
C ARG A 283 -10.57 3.99 -15.22
N HIS A 284 -10.60 5.26 -15.64
CA HIS A 284 -10.77 6.38 -14.72
C HIS A 284 -12.07 7.11 -15.04
N PRO A 285 -13.03 7.21 -14.11
CA PRO A 285 -14.22 8.03 -14.30
C PRO A 285 -13.79 9.48 -14.45
N ALA A 286 -14.21 10.15 -15.53
CA ALA A 286 -13.95 11.57 -15.70
C ALA A 286 -14.84 12.33 -14.70
N ILE A 287 -14.23 13.07 -13.77
CA ILE A 287 -14.95 13.97 -12.88
C ILE A 287 -15.19 15.28 -13.65
N LEU A 288 -16.45 15.63 -13.87
CA LEU A 288 -16.89 16.86 -14.52
C LEU A 288 -16.82 18.07 -13.55
N ASP A 289 -15.69 18.24 -12.88
CA ASP A 289 -15.40 19.37 -11.99
C ASP A 289 -14.19 20.13 -12.54
N SER A 290 -14.41 21.37 -12.98
CA SER A 290 -13.36 22.27 -13.50
C SER A 290 -12.69 23.09 -12.40
N SER A 291 -13.12 22.97 -11.14
CA SER A 291 -12.61 23.81 -10.05
C SER A 291 -11.15 23.51 -9.72
N GLU A 292 -10.38 24.56 -9.50
CA GLU A 292 -8.99 24.43 -9.08
C GLU A 292 -8.90 23.91 -7.64
N VAL A 293 -7.88 23.08 -7.38
CA VAL A 293 -7.67 22.38 -6.11
C VAL A 293 -7.15 23.33 -5.00
N GLY A 294 -6.63 24.50 -5.36
CA GLY A 294 -6.15 25.54 -4.44
C GLY A 294 -4.70 25.35 -3.97
N ALA A 295 -4.07 26.43 -3.52
CA ALA A 295 -2.63 26.47 -3.23
C ALA A 295 -2.18 25.54 -2.09
N GLY A 296 -2.99 25.40 -1.02
CA GLY A 296 -2.68 24.54 0.12
C GLY A 296 -2.59 23.06 -0.26
N ARG A 297 -3.55 22.57 -1.05
CA ARG A 297 -3.54 21.20 -1.58
C ARG A 297 -2.42 20.98 -2.58
N ARG A 298 -2.07 21.98 -3.40
CA ARG A 298 -0.88 21.89 -4.25
C ARG A 298 0.40 21.66 -3.42
N LYS A 299 0.53 22.29 -2.25
CA LYS A 299 1.64 22.02 -1.31
C LYS A 299 1.59 20.57 -0.79
N LEU A 300 0.42 20.08 -0.40
CA LEU A 300 0.27 18.66 0.01
C LEU A 300 0.65 17.69 -1.13
N GLY A 301 0.36 18.04 -2.38
CA GLY A 301 0.76 17.24 -3.55
C GLY A 301 2.27 17.15 -3.70
N TRP A 302 2.99 18.25 -3.45
CA TRP A 302 4.46 18.23 -3.40
C TRP A 302 5.00 17.41 -2.23
N ILE A 303 4.35 17.45 -1.06
CA ILE A 303 4.71 16.61 0.09
C ILE A 303 4.51 15.12 -0.27
N ALA A 304 3.38 14.76 -0.88
CA ALA A 304 3.14 13.39 -1.34
C ALA A 304 4.18 12.93 -2.36
N LEU A 305 4.58 13.80 -3.30
CA LEU A 305 5.66 13.50 -4.23
C LEU A 305 7.00 13.30 -3.50
N ALA A 306 7.30 14.12 -2.49
CA ALA A 306 8.51 13.96 -1.69
C ALA A 306 8.50 12.61 -0.93
N ILE A 307 7.37 12.23 -0.34
CA ILE A 307 7.19 10.92 0.31
C ILE A 307 7.41 9.79 -0.70
N PHE A 308 6.81 9.87 -1.89
CA PHE A 308 7.04 8.90 -2.96
C PHE A 308 8.53 8.78 -3.28
N VAL A 309 9.23 9.88 -3.51
CA VAL A 309 10.66 9.88 -3.85
C VAL A 309 11.53 9.32 -2.72
N LEU A 310 11.14 9.52 -1.46
CA LEU A 310 11.83 9.01 -0.30
C LEU A 310 11.64 7.50 -0.11
N CYS A 311 10.43 7.00 -0.39
CA CYS A 311 10.06 5.59 -0.23
C CYS A 311 10.32 4.74 -1.49
N PHE A 312 10.42 5.33 -2.68
CA PHE A 312 10.51 4.60 -3.94
C PHE A 312 11.86 3.90 -4.10
N MET A 313 11.79 2.67 -4.60
CA MET A 313 12.92 1.76 -4.73
C MET A 313 12.91 1.13 -6.13
N PRO A 314 13.89 1.44 -6.99
CA PRO A 314 13.98 0.82 -8.32
C PRO A 314 14.17 -0.70 -8.25
N ALA A 315 14.94 -1.18 -7.28
CA ALA A 315 15.21 -2.60 -7.03
C ALA A 315 14.82 -2.96 -5.59
N PRO A 316 13.54 -3.28 -5.30
CA PRO A 316 13.12 -3.69 -3.96
C PRO A 316 13.81 -4.97 -3.50
N ILE A 317 13.89 -5.97 -4.37
CA ILE A 317 14.54 -7.25 -4.09
C ILE A 317 15.39 -7.59 -5.32
N SER A 318 16.69 -7.82 -5.13
CA SER A 318 17.56 -8.38 -6.16
C SER A 318 18.13 -9.72 -5.70
N ASN A 319 18.40 -10.61 -6.64
CA ASN A 319 18.98 -11.91 -6.32
C ASN A 319 20.40 -11.71 -5.75
N GLY A 320 20.68 -12.34 -4.60
CA GLY A 320 22.02 -12.40 -4.01
C GLY A 320 22.79 -13.52 -4.68
N GLY A 321 23.34 -13.25 -5.86
CA GLY A 321 24.13 -14.21 -6.62
C GLY A 321 24.62 -13.60 -7.92
N LEU A 322 25.90 -13.82 -8.21
CA LEU A 322 26.66 -13.38 -9.40
C LEU A 322 25.82 -13.21 -10.67
#